data_AF-A0AA90QIZ3-F1
#
_entry.id   AF-A0AA90QIZ3-F1
#
_cell.length_a   1.000
_cell.length_b   1.000
_cell.length_c   1.000
_cell.angle_alpha   90.00
_cell.angle_beta   90.00
_cell.angle_gamma   90.00
#
_symmetry.space_group_name_H-M   'P 1'
#
loop_
_entity.id
_entity.type
_entity.pdbx_description
1 polymer ?
#
loop_
_entity_poly.entity_id
_entity_poly.type
_entity_poly.pdbx_seq_one_letter_code
_entity_poly.pdbx_strand_id
1 'polypeptide(L)'
;MAEPQFTVNVATPRAAPPCAKPVNIEAVDTRTPARMRFAVLCPDAGGWRYEYVLRASVSALVAVTAAPVAAGHMLTAQDVTLERRDVTTLSDAISSAEAATGQASRRSLRAGEVLRQAQLSAPLLVKRGEPVVMLARFEAIEISTSGEALDAGALNALVRVRNLANGRVVRMRVIGAGTVEPVEIPRSAQP
;
A
#
# COMPACT_ATOMS: atom_id res chain seq x y z
N MET A 1 -1.37 17.25 -1.68
CA MET A 1 -0.39 16.18 -1.94
C MET A 1 0.96 16.86 -2.15
N ALA A 2 1.95 16.63 -1.28
CA ALA A 2 3.28 17.24 -1.49
C ALA A 2 4.06 16.38 -2.49
N GLU A 3 4.58 17.00 -3.54
CA GLU A 3 5.34 16.30 -4.57
C GLU A 3 6.62 15.67 -3.99
N PRO A 4 7.03 14.50 -4.52
CA PRO A 4 8.30 13.90 -4.19
C PRO A 4 9.45 14.82 -4.60
N GLN A 5 10.45 14.95 -3.73
CA GLN A 5 11.68 15.71 -3.99
C GLN A 5 12.78 14.74 -4.43
N PHE A 6 13.39 15.04 -5.57
CA PHE A 6 14.50 14.28 -6.12
C PHE A 6 15.78 15.09 -6.03
N THR A 7 16.83 14.51 -5.47
CA THR A 7 18.18 15.09 -5.52
C THR A 7 19.11 14.11 -6.21
N VAL A 8 19.93 14.57 -7.15
CA VAL A 8 20.86 13.72 -7.89
C VAL A 8 22.27 14.24 -7.71
N ASN A 9 23.17 13.37 -7.26
CA ASN A 9 24.57 13.69 -6.99
C ASN A 9 25.49 12.69 -7.69
N VAL A 10 26.65 13.13 -8.14
CA VAL A 10 27.69 12.24 -8.66
C VAL A 10 28.42 11.60 -7.48
N ALA A 11 28.45 10.26 -7.42
CA ALA A 11 29.02 9.49 -6.32
C ALA A 11 30.50 9.79 -6.06
N THR A 12 31.23 10.01 -7.14
CA THR A 12 32.65 10.34 -7.19
C THR A 12 32.84 11.30 -8.35
N PRO A 13 32.80 12.62 -8.12
CA PRO A 13 32.95 13.60 -9.19
C PRO A 13 34.36 13.52 -9.75
N ARG A 14 34.49 12.98 -10.97
CA ARG A 14 35.74 12.97 -11.74
C ARG A 14 35.58 13.90 -12.92
N ALA A 15 36.48 14.87 -13.05
CA ALA A 15 36.49 15.73 -14.24
C ALA A 15 36.64 14.86 -15.49
N ALA A 16 35.74 15.05 -16.45
CA ALA A 16 35.86 14.45 -17.77
C ALA A 16 37.12 15.02 -18.46
N PRO A 17 37.89 14.22 -19.21
CA PRO A 17 38.90 14.77 -20.09
C PRO A 17 38.27 15.72 -21.12
N PRO A 18 39.06 16.61 -21.74
CA PRO A 18 38.54 17.48 -22.79
C PRO A 18 37.96 16.67 -23.96
N CYS A 19 36.92 17.22 -24.57
CA CYS A 19 36.30 16.71 -25.79
C CYS A 19 35.97 17.93 -26.67
N ALA A 20 36.32 17.88 -27.95
CA ALA A 20 36.10 18.97 -28.88
C ALA A 20 34.63 19.03 -29.34
N LYS A 21 34.01 17.86 -29.49
CA LYS A 21 32.58 17.73 -29.76
C LYS A 21 31.76 17.57 -28.46
N PRO A 22 30.45 17.86 -28.49
CA PRO A 22 29.57 17.54 -27.36
C PRO A 22 29.65 16.05 -27.02
N VAL A 23 29.80 15.76 -25.72
CA VAL A 23 29.82 14.38 -25.22
C VAL A 23 28.42 13.76 -25.28
N ASN A 24 28.35 12.47 -25.59
CA ASN A 24 27.13 11.68 -25.51
C ASN A 24 27.02 11.02 -24.13
N ILE A 25 25.83 11.00 -23.56
CA ILE A 25 25.55 10.38 -22.27
C ILE A 25 24.57 9.24 -22.48
N GLU A 26 24.97 8.03 -22.12
CA GLU A 26 24.16 6.82 -22.22
C GLU A 26 23.84 6.28 -20.82
N ALA A 27 22.58 5.93 -20.58
CA ALA A 27 22.19 5.22 -19.38
C ALA A 27 22.68 3.76 -19.48
N VAL A 28 23.58 3.37 -18.58
CA VAL A 28 24.10 1.99 -18.50
C VAL A 28 23.23 1.15 -17.56
N ASP A 29 22.92 1.69 -16.37
CA ASP A 29 21.97 1.07 -15.43
C ASP A 29 21.31 2.14 -14.56
N THR A 30 19.99 2.25 -14.62
CA THR A 30 19.20 3.26 -13.88
C THR A 30 18.11 2.65 -13.00
N ARG A 31 18.11 1.32 -12.83
CA ARG A 31 17.03 0.59 -12.14
C ARG A 31 16.94 0.94 -10.65
N THR A 32 18.07 1.27 -10.03
CA THR A 32 18.18 1.61 -8.61
C THR A 32 18.61 3.06 -8.43
N PRO A 33 17.73 3.95 -7.93
CA PRO A 33 18.04 5.37 -7.74
C PRO A 33 19.29 5.60 -6.87
N ALA A 34 19.49 4.77 -5.84
CA ALA A 34 20.64 4.84 -4.94
C ALA A 34 22.00 4.63 -5.64
N ARG A 35 22.03 4.02 -6.83
CA ARG A 35 23.24 3.77 -7.61
C ARG A 35 22.91 3.57 -9.08
N MET A 36 23.00 4.63 -9.85
CA MET A 36 22.86 4.63 -11.31
C MET A 36 24.23 4.71 -11.98
N ARG A 37 24.39 4.10 -13.16
CA ARG A 37 25.58 4.16 -13.99
C ARG A 37 25.25 4.81 -15.33
N PHE A 38 26.07 5.78 -15.71
CA PHE A 38 26.01 6.44 -17.00
C PHE A 38 27.37 6.35 -17.69
N ALA A 39 27.39 6.09 -18.99
CA ALA A 39 28.58 6.19 -19.80
C ALA A 39 28.59 7.54 -20.50
N VAL A 40 29.70 8.28 -20.37
CA VAL A 40 29.95 9.51 -21.11
C VAL A 40 30.96 9.18 -22.19
N LEU A 41 30.59 9.45 -23.44
CA LEU A 41 31.37 9.14 -24.63
C LEU A 41 31.75 10.42 -25.36
N CYS A 42 33.03 10.59 -25.65
CA CYS A 42 33.51 11.65 -26.52
C CYS A 42 33.53 11.14 -27.98
N PRO A 43 32.81 11.78 -28.93
CA PRO A 43 32.70 11.28 -30.31
C PRO A 43 33.86 11.72 -31.23
N ASP A 44 34.98 12.16 -30.66
CA ASP A 44 36.16 12.57 -31.41
C ASP A 44 36.96 11.37 -31.93
N ALA A 45 37.81 11.60 -32.93
CA ALA A 45 38.77 10.59 -33.39
C ALA A 45 39.81 10.37 -32.28
N GLY A 46 39.84 9.16 -31.69
CA GLY A 46 40.59 8.89 -30.46
C GLY A 46 39.82 9.23 -29.18
N GLY A 47 38.49 9.38 -29.27
CA GLY A 47 37.61 9.68 -28.16
C GLY A 47 37.67 8.64 -27.03
N TRP A 48 37.25 9.07 -25.85
CA TRP A 48 37.26 8.28 -24.64
C TRP A 48 35.84 7.89 -24.20
N ARG A 49 35.76 6.86 -23.37
CA ARG A 49 34.53 6.43 -22.69
C ARG A 49 34.80 6.35 -21.20
N TYR A 50 34.05 7.10 -20.40
CA TYR A 50 34.13 7.06 -18.94
C TYR A 50 32.78 6.73 -18.33
N GLU A 51 32.79 5.88 -17.30
CA GLU A 51 31.60 5.60 -16.53
C GLU A 51 31.52 6.45 -15.28
N TYR A 52 30.35 7.02 -15.06
CA TYR A 52 29.98 7.81 -13.90
C TYR A 52 28.93 7.06 -13.10
N VAL A 53 29.14 7.04 -11.78
CA VAL A 53 28.13 6.55 -10.85
C VAL A 53 27.39 7.77 -10.29
N LEU A 54 26.08 7.82 -10.49
CA LEU A 54 25.20 8.82 -9.92
C LEU A 54 24.39 8.18 -8.79
N ARG A 55 24.08 8.96 -7.76
CA ARG A 55 23.14 8.61 -6.69
C ARG A 55 22.02 9.61 -6.71
N ALA A 56 20.81 9.13 -6.92
CA ALA A 56 19.60 9.88 -6.65
C ALA A 56 19.09 9.52 -5.26
N SER A 57 18.63 10.53 -4.52
CA SER A 57 17.83 10.35 -3.32
C SER A 57 16.41 10.86 -3.56
N VAL A 58 15.43 10.10 -3.10
CA VAL A 58 14.01 10.44 -3.19
C VAL A 58 13.48 10.68 -1.79
N SER A 59 12.98 11.89 -1.55
CA SER A 59 12.30 12.24 -0.30
C SER A 59 10.83 12.53 -0.57
N ALA A 60 9.94 11.84 0.14
CA ALA A 60 8.49 11.97 -0.03
C ALA A 60 7.78 12.01 1.32
N LEU A 61 6.57 12.57 1.35
CA LEU A 61 5.65 12.36 2.47
C LEU A 61 5.14 10.92 2.43
N VAL A 62 5.35 10.20 3.52
CA VAL A 62 4.91 8.81 3.68
C VAL A 62 4.29 8.58 5.04
N ALA A 63 3.44 7.57 5.12
CA ALA A 63 2.83 7.10 6.36
C ALA A 63 3.91 6.48 7.25
N VAL A 64 3.96 6.96 8.49
CA VAL A 64 4.77 6.39 9.57
C VAL A 64 3.88 6.11 10.78
N THR A 65 4.32 5.20 11.62
CA THR A 65 3.64 4.88 12.88
C THR A 65 3.80 6.03 13.89
N ALA A 66 2.69 6.51 14.45
CA ALA A 66 2.70 7.55 15.48
C ALA A 66 3.12 7.01 16.86
N ALA A 67 2.88 5.73 17.11
CA ALA A 67 3.22 5.01 18.35
C ALA A 67 3.67 3.58 18.03
N PRO A 68 4.21 2.81 18.99
CA PRO A 68 4.48 1.40 18.79
C PRO A 68 3.19 0.63 18.45
N VAL A 69 3.23 -0.18 17.39
CA VAL A 69 2.08 -0.97 16.92
C VAL A 69 2.38 -2.45 17.11
N ALA A 70 1.47 -3.19 17.75
CA ALA A 70 1.62 -4.62 17.94
C ALA A 70 1.28 -5.43 16.66
N ALA A 71 1.81 -6.65 16.55
CA ALA A 71 1.38 -7.57 15.52
C ALA A 71 -0.12 -7.89 15.65
N GLY A 72 -0.85 -7.90 14.53
CA GLY A 72 -2.30 -8.10 14.45
C GLY A 72 -3.12 -6.85 14.77
N HIS A 73 -2.52 -5.77 15.27
CA HIS A 73 -3.22 -4.52 15.56
C HIS A 73 -3.75 -3.88 14.28
N MET A 74 -5.02 -3.47 14.31
CA MET A 74 -5.65 -2.74 13.21
C MET A 74 -5.29 -1.27 13.32
N LEU A 75 -4.63 -0.74 12.29
CA LEU A 75 -4.23 0.64 12.23
C LEU A 75 -5.45 1.56 12.16
N THR A 76 -5.49 2.51 13.08
CA THR A 76 -6.46 3.62 13.09
C THR A 76 -5.80 4.90 12.60
N ALA A 77 -6.60 5.96 12.40
CA ALA A 77 -6.08 7.27 12.03
C ALA A 77 -5.14 7.87 13.10
N GLN A 78 -5.22 7.42 14.36
CA GLN A 78 -4.32 7.87 15.43
C GLN A 78 -2.96 7.15 15.42
N ASP A 79 -2.90 5.96 14.82
CA ASP A 79 -1.68 5.16 14.73
C ASP A 79 -0.77 5.62 13.60
N VAL A 80 -1.26 6.48 12.70
CA VAL A 80 -0.59 6.85 11.45
C VAL A 80 -0.45 8.36 11.33
N THR A 81 0.76 8.80 11.01
CA THR A 81 1.05 10.20 10.66
C THR A 81 1.84 10.27 9.36
N LEU A 82 1.82 11.41 8.68
CA LEU A 82 2.60 11.63 7.45
C LEU A 82 3.87 12.41 7.77
N GLU A 83 5.00 11.82 7.44
CA GLU A 83 6.31 12.44 7.60
C GLU A 83 7.12 12.41 6.31
N ARG A 84 7.96 13.44 6.12
CA ARG A 84 8.89 13.46 4.99
C ARG A 84 10.08 12.56 5.31
N ARG A 85 10.25 11.47 4.56
CA ARG A 85 11.31 10.48 4.76
C ARG A 85 12.05 10.21 3.45
N ASP A 86 13.28 9.71 3.58
CA ASP A 86 14.01 9.12 2.47
C ASP A 86 13.37 7.77 2.11
N VAL A 87 12.91 7.66 0.87
CA VAL A 87 12.25 6.47 0.32
C VAL A 87 13.02 5.90 -0.88
N THR A 88 14.27 6.31 -1.07
CA THR A 88 15.12 5.94 -2.21
C THR A 88 15.20 4.42 -2.41
N THR A 89 15.17 3.65 -1.31
CA THR A 89 15.21 2.18 -1.32
C THR A 89 13.89 1.53 -0.90
N LEU A 90 12.84 2.31 -0.67
CA LEU A 90 11.55 1.84 -0.14
C LEU A 90 10.47 1.95 -1.23
N SER A 91 10.42 0.96 -2.13
CA SER A 91 9.48 0.95 -3.25
C SER A 91 8.02 0.72 -2.85
N ASP A 92 7.77 0.15 -1.67
CA ASP A 92 6.45 -0.19 -1.14
C ASP A 92 6.06 0.65 0.08
N ALA A 93 6.70 1.81 0.27
CA ALA A 93 6.30 2.77 1.30
C ALA A 93 4.90 3.31 1.00
N ILE A 94 4.06 3.39 2.03
CA ILE A 94 2.69 3.88 1.89
C ILE A 94 2.70 5.40 1.90
N SER A 95 2.07 6.03 0.90
CA SER A 95 2.11 7.49 0.69
C SER A 95 0.95 8.25 1.36
N SER A 96 -0.05 7.55 1.91
CA SER A 96 -1.24 8.17 2.51
C SER A 96 -1.69 7.42 3.76
N ALA A 97 -2.26 8.14 4.74
CA ALA A 97 -2.73 7.52 5.97
C ALA A 97 -3.95 6.63 5.74
N GLU A 98 -4.79 6.99 4.78
CA GLU A 98 -6.02 6.27 4.40
C GLU A 98 -5.70 4.90 3.83
N ALA A 99 -4.58 4.76 3.09
CA ALA A 99 -4.15 3.49 2.54
C ALA A 99 -3.66 2.50 3.61
N ALA A 100 -3.21 3.00 4.77
CA ALA A 100 -2.79 2.18 5.90
C ALA A 100 -3.92 1.91 6.91
N THR A 101 -4.83 2.87 7.08
CA THR A 101 -5.94 2.78 8.04
C THR A 101 -6.88 1.62 7.69
N GLY A 102 -7.31 0.87 8.69
CA GLY A 102 -8.14 -0.33 8.53
C GLY A 102 -7.37 -1.58 8.10
N GLN A 103 -6.06 -1.47 7.83
CA GLN A 103 -5.20 -2.63 7.67
C GLN A 103 -4.63 -3.08 9.02
N ALA A 104 -4.30 -4.36 9.15
CA ALA A 104 -3.62 -4.90 10.32
C ALA A 104 -2.14 -5.12 10.05
N SER A 105 -1.31 -4.80 11.04
CA SER A 105 0.12 -5.05 10.96
C SER A 105 0.42 -6.55 11.08
N ARG A 106 1.28 -7.07 10.21
CA ARG A 106 1.75 -8.47 10.25
C ARG A 106 2.81 -8.72 11.33
N ARG A 107 3.44 -7.65 11.84
CA ARG A 107 4.49 -7.71 12.86
C ARG A 107 4.42 -6.49 13.78
N SER A 108 5.18 -6.53 14.87
CA SER A 108 5.35 -5.34 15.69
C SER A 108 6.16 -4.27 14.93
N LEU A 109 5.72 -3.02 15.02
CA LEU A 109 6.34 -1.84 14.42
C LEU A 109 6.72 -0.87 15.55
N ARG A 110 7.88 -0.21 15.42
CA ARG A 110 8.32 0.83 16.36
C ARG A 110 7.61 2.15 16.04
N ALA A 111 7.59 3.10 16.98
CA ALA A 111 7.17 4.46 16.68
C ALA A 111 8.12 5.12 15.67
N GLY A 112 7.57 5.93 14.76
CA GLY A 112 8.31 6.63 13.72
C GLY A 112 8.84 5.73 12.59
N GLU A 113 8.37 4.48 12.51
CA GLU A 113 8.75 3.52 11.47
C GLU A 113 7.91 3.75 10.21
N VAL A 114 8.54 3.74 9.03
CA VAL A 114 7.83 3.89 7.75
C VAL A 114 6.95 2.67 7.50
N LEU A 115 5.66 2.92 7.30
CA LEU A 115 4.70 1.88 6.96
C LEU A 115 4.93 1.41 5.53
N ARG A 116 5.09 0.09 5.39
CA ARG A 116 5.33 -0.57 4.10
C ARG A 116 4.20 -1.54 3.79
N GLN A 117 3.79 -1.63 2.54
CA GLN A 117 2.68 -2.48 2.11
C GLN A 117 2.92 -3.97 2.46
N ALA A 118 4.16 -4.45 2.36
CA ALA A 118 4.50 -5.82 2.72
C ALA A 118 4.29 -6.15 4.23
N GLN A 119 4.25 -5.13 5.08
CA GLN A 119 4.05 -5.28 6.52
C GLN A 119 2.58 -5.31 6.92
N LEU A 120 1.67 -4.96 6.01
CA LEU A 120 0.26 -4.84 6.30
C LEU A 120 -0.54 -5.96 5.61
N SER A 121 -1.71 -6.23 6.17
CA SER A 121 -2.67 -7.18 5.62
C SER A 121 -4.07 -6.68 5.91
N ALA A 122 -5.01 -6.94 5.01
CA ALA A 122 -6.41 -6.71 5.33
C ALA A 122 -6.82 -7.63 6.49
N PRO A 123 -7.26 -7.09 7.65
CA PRO A 123 -7.65 -7.90 8.78
C PRO A 123 -8.87 -8.72 8.42
N LEU A 124 -8.91 -9.99 8.88
CA LEU A 124 -10.14 -10.76 8.84
C LEU A 124 -11.12 -10.15 9.85
N LEU A 125 -12.18 -9.54 9.34
CA LEU A 125 -13.26 -8.98 10.14
C LEU A 125 -14.33 -10.03 10.45
N VAL A 126 -14.36 -11.11 9.65
CA VAL A 126 -15.22 -12.26 9.84
C VAL A 126 -14.36 -13.52 9.69
N LYS A 127 -14.46 -14.45 10.65
CA LYS A 127 -13.83 -15.77 10.58
C LYS A 127 -14.86 -16.83 10.25
N ARG A 128 -14.42 -17.93 9.64
CA ARG A 128 -15.27 -19.10 9.39
C ARG A 128 -15.74 -19.70 10.72
N GLY A 129 -17.03 -20.03 10.80
CA GLY A 129 -17.72 -20.56 11.98
C GLY A 129 -18.13 -19.48 12.98
N GLU A 130 -17.78 -18.22 12.75
CA GLU A 130 -18.13 -17.12 13.64
C GLU A 130 -19.61 -16.72 13.45
N PRO A 131 -20.34 -16.44 14.55
CA PRO A 131 -21.65 -15.83 14.44
C PRO A 131 -21.50 -14.42 13.85
N VAL A 132 -22.35 -14.10 12.88
CA VAL A 132 -22.37 -12.79 12.22
C VAL A 132 -23.76 -12.19 12.24
N VAL A 133 -23.83 -10.86 12.24
CA VAL A 133 -25.05 -10.10 12.04
C VAL A 133 -25.18 -9.80 10.55
N MET A 134 -26.23 -10.34 9.94
CA MET A 134 -26.62 -10.02 8.57
C MET A 134 -27.50 -8.77 8.59
N LEU A 135 -27.00 -7.68 8.03
CA LEU A 135 -27.67 -6.38 7.99
C LEU A 135 -28.13 -6.07 6.57
N ALA A 136 -29.44 -5.97 6.37
CA ALA A 136 -30.02 -5.53 5.11
C ALA A 136 -30.67 -4.15 5.31
N ARG A 137 -30.31 -3.19 4.47
CA ARG A 137 -30.89 -1.84 4.47
C ARG A 137 -31.66 -1.62 3.17
N PHE A 138 -32.93 -1.27 3.27
CA PHE A 138 -33.76 -0.90 2.13
C PHE A 138 -34.55 0.36 2.46
N GLU A 139 -34.23 1.45 1.77
CA GLU A 139 -34.77 2.80 2.04
C GLU A 139 -34.63 3.18 3.52
N ALA A 140 -35.74 3.30 4.25
CA ALA A 140 -35.79 3.63 5.67
C ALA A 140 -35.87 2.40 6.60
N ILE A 141 -35.78 1.18 6.06
CA ILE A 141 -35.93 -0.08 6.80
C ILE A 141 -34.57 -0.75 6.95
N GLU A 142 -34.18 -1.04 8.19
CA GLU A 142 -33.03 -1.88 8.52
C GLU A 142 -33.52 -3.20 9.12
N ILE A 143 -33.11 -4.31 8.50
CA ILE A 143 -33.42 -5.67 8.96
C ILE A 143 -32.11 -6.32 9.38
N SER A 144 -32.03 -6.78 10.63
CA SER A 144 -30.91 -7.57 11.14
C SER A 144 -31.33 -9.01 11.41
N THR A 145 -30.46 -9.97 11.11
CA THR A 145 -30.70 -11.39 11.37
C THR A 145 -29.38 -12.08 11.67
N SER A 146 -29.40 -13.07 12.57
CA SER A 146 -28.21 -13.86 12.89
C SER A 146 -27.86 -14.85 11.79
N GLY A 147 -26.56 -14.94 11.49
CA GLY A 147 -25.99 -15.92 10.57
C GLY A 147 -24.73 -16.56 11.13
N GLU A 148 -24.27 -17.61 10.45
CA GLU A 148 -22.97 -18.25 10.70
C GLU A 148 -22.11 -18.10 9.44
N ALA A 149 -20.93 -17.50 9.58
CA ALA A 149 -20.02 -17.34 8.46
C ALA A 149 -19.41 -18.68 8.03
N LEU A 150 -19.53 -19.02 6.76
CA LEU A 150 -18.94 -20.24 6.19
C LEU A 150 -17.56 -19.97 5.57
N ASP A 151 -17.25 -18.71 5.28
CA ASP A 151 -15.95 -18.27 4.79
C ASP A 151 -15.39 -17.18 5.72
N ALA A 152 -14.07 -17.04 5.77
CA ALA A 152 -13.43 -15.88 6.39
C ALA A 152 -13.32 -14.73 5.38
N GLY A 153 -13.42 -13.49 5.86
CA GLY A 153 -13.39 -12.31 4.99
C GLY A 153 -12.86 -11.07 5.70
N ALA A 154 -12.07 -10.30 4.97
CA ALA A 154 -11.72 -8.93 5.35
C ALA A 154 -12.82 -7.95 4.94
N LEU A 155 -12.66 -6.66 5.26
CA LEU A 155 -13.58 -5.62 4.80
C LEU A 155 -13.82 -5.71 3.29
N ASN A 156 -15.08 -5.56 2.87
CA ASN A 156 -15.57 -5.68 1.50
C ASN A 156 -15.43 -7.07 0.84
N ALA A 157 -14.90 -8.07 1.53
CA ALA A 157 -14.85 -9.43 1.01
C ALA A 157 -16.25 -10.03 0.91
N LEU A 158 -16.50 -10.84 -0.13
CA LEU A 158 -17.71 -11.64 -0.24
C LEU A 158 -17.53 -12.96 0.49
N VAL A 159 -18.38 -13.22 1.47
CA VAL A 159 -18.38 -14.44 2.28
C VAL A 159 -19.72 -15.17 2.16
N ARG A 160 -19.69 -16.50 2.17
CA ARG A 160 -20.92 -17.29 2.33
C ARG A 160 -21.35 -17.26 3.80
N VAL A 161 -22.63 -17.06 4.04
CA VAL A 161 -23.22 -16.99 5.38
C VAL A 161 -24.46 -17.87 5.41
N ARG A 162 -24.56 -18.75 6.40
CA ARG A 162 -25.76 -19.53 6.67
C ARG A 162 -26.68 -18.72 7.55
N ASN A 163 -27.86 -18.38 7.06
CA ASN A 163 -28.91 -17.77 7.87
C ASN A 163 -29.39 -18.78 8.92
N LEU A 164 -29.31 -18.43 10.20
CA LEU A 164 -29.68 -19.35 11.29
C LEU A 164 -31.20 -19.49 11.46
N ALA A 165 -32.00 -18.55 10.95
CA ALA A 165 -33.45 -18.61 11.03
C ALA A 165 -34.07 -19.61 10.04
N ASN A 166 -33.45 -19.82 8.87
CA ASN A 166 -34.01 -20.68 7.82
C ASN A 166 -33.01 -21.64 7.16
N GLY A 167 -31.76 -21.68 7.62
CA GLY A 167 -30.70 -22.56 7.11
C GLY A 167 -30.15 -22.23 5.73
N ARG A 168 -30.67 -21.20 5.03
CA ARG A 168 -30.24 -20.86 3.67
C ARG A 168 -28.86 -20.24 3.68
N VAL A 169 -28.03 -20.63 2.70
CA VAL A 169 -26.71 -20.03 2.49
C VAL A 169 -26.82 -18.91 1.47
N VAL A 170 -26.32 -17.73 1.83
CA VAL A 170 -26.33 -16.52 1.01
C VAL A 170 -24.93 -15.92 0.92
N ARG A 171 -24.61 -15.25 -0.19
CA ARG A 171 -23.38 -14.47 -0.31
C ARG A 171 -23.63 -13.07 0.22
N MET A 172 -22.78 -12.64 1.15
CA MET A 172 -22.85 -11.31 1.76
C MET A 172 -21.48 -10.65 1.74
N ARG A 173 -21.45 -9.32 1.70
CA ARG A 173 -20.25 -8.50 1.78
C ARG A 173 -19.95 -8.17 3.24
N VAL A 174 -18.70 -8.34 3.66
CA VAL A 174 -18.26 -7.93 5.01
C VAL A 174 -18.17 -6.42 5.09
N ILE A 175 -18.88 -5.81 6.05
CA ILE A 175 -18.90 -4.35 6.26
C ILE A 175 -18.29 -3.94 7.60
N GLY A 176 -18.05 -4.89 8.50
CA GLY A 176 -17.47 -4.65 9.81
C GLY A 176 -17.15 -5.94 10.54
N ALA A 177 -16.59 -5.83 11.74
CA ALA A 177 -16.34 -6.99 12.59
C ALA A 177 -17.65 -7.74 12.87
N GLY A 178 -17.70 -9.02 12.51
CA GLY A 178 -18.89 -9.87 12.67
C GLY A 178 -20.14 -9.37 11.94
N THR A 179 -20.03 -8.44 10.98
CA THR A 179 -21.18 -7.80 10.33
C THR A 179 -21.07 -7.87 8.81
N VAL A 180 -22.16 -8.29 8.16
CA VAL A 180 -22.22 -8.56 6.73
C VAL A 180 -23.51 -8.00 6.12
N GLU A 181 -23.49 -7.62 4.84
CA GLU A 181 -24.65 -7.11 4.10
C GLU A 181 -24.92 -7.88 2.79
N PRO A 182 -26.17 -7.94 2.29
CA PRO A 182 -26.46 -8.49 0.97
C PRO A 182 -25.73 -7.73 -0.17
N VAL A 183 -25.18 -8.48 -1.14
CA VAL A 183 -24.49 -7.90 -2.32
C VAL A 183 -25.48 -7.26 -3.29
N GLU A 184 -26.68 -7.82 -3.37
CA GLU A 184 -27.82 -7.39 -4.17
C GLU A 184 -29.08 -7.57 -3.34
N ILE A 185 -29.90 -6.52 -3.23
CA ILE A 185 -31.26 -6.64 -2.70
C ILE A 185 -32.15 -6.97 -3.90
N PRO A 186 -32.86 -8.12 -3.94
CA PRO A 186 -33.76 -8.39 -5.05
C PRO A 186 -34.83 -7.30 -5.11
N ARG A 187 -34.93 -6.60 -6.26
CA ARG A 187 -35.97 -5.59 -6.56
C ARG A 187 -37.40 -6.18 -6.67
N SER A 188 -37.60 -7.46 -6.42
CA SER A 188 -38.88 -8.16 -6.61
C SER A 188 -39.62 -8.37 -5.30
N ALA A 189 -40.03 -7.28 -4.66
CA ALA A 189 -41.12 -7.29 -3.69
C ALA A 189 -41.84 -5.93 -3.80
N GLN A 190 -42.39 -5.68 -4.99
CA GLN A 190 -43.34 -4.60 -5.20
C GLN A 190 -44.71 -5.28 -5.36
N PRO A 191 -45.72 -4.88 -4.55
CA PRO A 191 -47.07 -5.44 -4.62
C PRO A 191 -47.76 -5.16 -5.95
#